data_AF-A0A9P8CRW0-F1
#
_entry.id   AF-A0A9P8CRW0-F1
#
_cell.length_a   1.000
_cell.length_b   1.000
_cell.length_c   1.000
_cell.angle_alpha   90.00
_cell.angle_beta   90.00
_cell.angle_gamma   90.00
#
_symmetry.space_group_name_H-M   'P 1'
#
loop_
_entity.id
_entity.type
_entity.pdbx_description
1 polymer ?
#
loop_
_entity_poly.entity_id
_entity_poly.type
_entity_poly.pdbx_seq_one_letter_code
_entity_poly.pdbx_strand_id
1 'polypeptide(L)'
;ALAAIVPLVAAHGFINDPPARQPGDAYNSVCGQQPFYQQSADINGNVQGIMQVVGADTTDDCNLWLCKGFLFDDNKDNVQTYSAGQTIAFDVKIAAPHTGYANVSVVNTATDTIIGAPMIEWDDYASNAGFPENNTAFSVTLPDDLSDCTEAGACVIQWFWDAPDINQTYESCVDFVVGDGGNSGGESPEPTSAVPSPTSVASATST
;
A
#
# COMPACT_ATOMS: atom_id res chain seq x y z
N ALA A 1 34.79 -29.29 3.74
CA ALA A 1 34.32 -28.19 2.87
C ALA A 1 33.93 -27.03 3.76
N LEU A 2 34.55 -25.86 3.59
CA LEU A 2 34.10 -24.63 4.26
C LEU A 2 32.89 -24.13 3.46
N ALA A 3 31.70 -24.15 4.06
CA ALA A 3 30.52 -23.53 3.47
C ALA A 3 30.72 -22.01 3.55
N ALA A 4 30.93 -21.36 2.41
CA ALA A 4 30.94 -19.90 2.33
C ALA A 4 29.50 -19.42 2.55
N ILE A 5 29.25 -18.74 3.67
CA ILE A 5 28.01 -17.99 3.87
C ILE A 5 28.16 -16.73 3.03
N VAL A 6 27.55 -16.74 1.83
CA VAL A 6 27.41 -15.50 1.04
C VAL A 6 26.35 -14.67 1.76
N PRO A 7 26.66 -13.45 2.24
CA PRO A 7 25.64 -12.58 2.79
C PRO A 7 24.65 -12.24 1.67
N LEU A 8 23.40 -12.72 1.77
CA LEU A 8 22.33 -12.23 0.91
C LEU A 8 22.03 -10.81 1.37
N VAL A 9 22.32 -9.82 0.52
CA VAL A 9 21.82 -8.47 0.71
C VAL A 9 20.34 -8.51 0.31
N ALA A 10 19.47 -8.09 1.22
CA ALA A 10 18.05 -8.06 0.98
C ALA A 10 17.56 -6.61 0.97
N ALA A 11 16.87 -6.22 -0.11
CA ALA A 11 16.08 -4.99 -0.07
C ALA A 11 14.89 -5.18 0.86
N HIS A 12 14.29 -4.07 1.27
CA HIS A 12 13.16 -4.09 2.17
C HIS A 12 12.25 -2.90 1.87
N GLY A 13 10.98 -3.16 1.61
CA GLY A 13 9.99 -2.11 1.50
C GLY A 13 8.54 -2.59 1.62
N PHE A 14 7.66 -1.68 1.98
CA PHE A 14 6.24 -1.95 2.25
C PHE A 14 5.42 -0.64 2.24
N ILE A 15 4.17 -0.67 1.76
CA ILE A 15 3.25 0.47 1.95
C ILE A 15 2.99 0.68 3.45
N ASN A 16 3.19 1.91 3.91
CA ASN A 16 2.87 2.33 5.27
C ASN A 16 1.49 3.02 5.35
N ASP A 17 1.13 3.81 4.33
CA ASP A 17 -0.21 4.42 4.19
C ASP A 17 -0.64 4.45 2.71
N PRO A 18 -1.90 4.13 2.35
CA PRO A 18 -2.98 3.63 3.21
C PRO A 18 -2.68 2.27 3.86
N PRO A 19 -3.47 1.82 4.86
CA PRO A 19 -3.26 0.54 5.52
C PRO A 19 -3.23 -0.63 4.52
N ALA A 20 -2.05 -1.25 4.38
CA ALA A 20 -1.85 -2.41 3.54
C ALA A 20 -2.10 -3.72 4.31
N ARG A 21 -2.42 -4.79 3.56
CA ARG A 21 -2.67 -6.13 4.10
C ARG A 21 -1.55 -6.59 5.02
N GLN A 22 -1.92 -7.12 6.18
CA GLN A 22 -1.03 -7.71 7.17
C GLN A 22 -1.20 -9.24 7.21
N PRO A 23 -0.18 -9.99 7.62
CA PRO A 23 -0.32 -11.42 7.91
C PRO A 23 -1.15 -11.62 9.20
N GLY A 24 -2.06 -12.59 9.20
CA GLY A 24 -2.82 -13.00 10.37
C GLY A 24 -3.07 -14.51 10.41
N ASP A 25 -4.15 -14.90 11.08
CA ASP A 25 -4.49 -16.31 11.28
C ASP A 25 -4.87 -17.00 9.96
N ALA A 26 -5.53 -16.29 9.04
CA ALA A 26 -5.85 -16.83 7.71
C ALA A 26 -4.56 -17.08 6.91
N TYR A 27 -3.62 -16.13 6.92
CA TYR A 27 -2.28 -16.31 6.32
C TYR A 27 -1.52 -17.48 6.92
N ASN A 28 -1.49 -17.61 8.25
CA ASN A 28 -0.87 -18.74 8.92
C ASN A 28 -1.51 -20.06 8.50
N SER A 29 -2.84 -20.08 8.37
CA SER A 29 -3.57 -21.29 7.99
C SER A 29 -3.29 -21.76 6.56
N VAL A 30 -3.00 -20.86 5.60
CA VAL A 30 -2.78 -21.23 4.20
C VAL A 30 -1.31 -21.26 3.80
N CYS A 31 -0.48 -20.39 4.37
CA CYS A 31 0.95 -20.32 4.07
C CYS A 31 1.81 -21.11 5.07
N GLY A 32 1.31 -21.35 6.28
CA GLY A 32 2.00 -22.05 7.35
C GLY A 32 2.71 -21.11 8.35
N GLN A 33 3.16 -21.70 9.46
CA GLN A 33 3.72 -20.96 10.59
C GLN A 33 5.04 -20.23 10.27
N GLN A 34 5.90 -20.84 9.45
CA GLN A 34 7.21 -20.24 9.16
C GLN A 34 7.08 -18.95 8.31
N PRO A 35 6.32 -18.94 7.20
CA PRO A 35 5.96 -17.69 6.52
C PRO A 35 5.31 -16.66 7.44
N PHE A 36 4.32 -17.07 8.25
CA PHE A 36 3.63 -16.19 9.19
C PHE A 36 4.62 -15.49 10.12
N TYR A 37 5.45 -16.23 10.85
CA TYR A 37 6.41 -15.64 11.77
C TYR A 37 7.48 -14.80 11.07
N GLN A 38 7.94 -15.20 9.88
CA GLN A 38 8.89 -14.41 9.10
C GLN A 38 8.29 -13.03 8.75
N GLN A 39 7.06 -13.00 8.23
CA GLN A 39 6.41 -11.77 7.79
C GLN A 39 5.89 -10.91 8.95
N SER A 40 5.46 -11.51 10.05
CA SER A 40 5.14 -10.76 11.27
C SER A 40 6.37 -10.13 11.91
N ALA A 41 7.55 -10.73 11.77
CA ALA A 41 8.81 -10.19 12.29
C ALA A 41 9.39 -9.08 11.39
N ASP A 42 9.28 -9.24 10.07
CA ASP A 42 9.70 -8.23 9.11
C ASP A 42 8.75 -8.18 7.90
N ILE A 43 7.78 -7.27 7.99
CA ILE A 43 6.79 -7.03 6.96
C ILE A 43 7.40 -6.45 5.67
N ASN A 44 8.63 -5.93 5.70
CA ASN A 44 9.27 -5.31 4.55
C ASN A 44 9.98 -6.34 3.64
N GLY A 45 9.99 -7.62 4.04
CA GLY A 45 10.67 -8.68 3.30
C GLY A 45 10.06 -8.97 1.92
N ASN A 46 10.85 -9.66 1.08
CA ASN A 46 10.51 -10.05 -0.28
C ASN A 46 9.78 -11.40 -0.38
N VAL A 47 9.16 -11.65 -1.53
CA VAL A 47 8.46 -12.89 -1.89
C VAL A 47 9.40 -14.10 -1.87
N GLN A 48 10.61 -13.97 -2.41
CA GLN A 48 11.56 -15.07 -2.55
C GLN A 48 12.07 -15.57 -1.19
N GLY A 49 12.14 -14.70 -0.18
CA GLY A 49 12.46 -15.04 1.20
C GLY A 49 11.37 -15.90 1.85
N ILE A 50 10.10 -15.65 1.48
CA ILE A 50 8.97 -16.49 1.92
C ILE A 50 9.03 -17.85 1.24
N MET A 51 9.33 -17.88 -0.07
CA MET A 51 9.47 -19.13 -0.83
C MET A 51 10.54 -20.07 -0.27
N GLN A 52 11.52 -19.56 0.49
CA GLN A 52 12.53 -20.38 1.15
C GLN A 52 12.03 -21.07 2.43
N VAL A 53 10.93 -20.60 3.01
CA VAL A 53 10.41 -21.07 4.31
C VAL A 53 8.99 -21.64 4.24
N VAL A 54 8.31 -21.54 3.10
CA VAL A 54 7.06 -22.28 2.86
C VAL A 54 7.28 -23.79 3.05
N GLY A 55 6.32 -24.43 3.70
CA GLY A 55 6.38 -25.83 4.10
C GLY A 55 5.52 -26.73 3.23
N ALA A 56 5.46 -28.01 3.61
CA ALA A 56 4.56 -28.97 2.97
C ALA A 56 3.08 -28.75 3.33
N ASP A 57 2.81 -27.91 4.33
CA ASP A 57 1.49 -27.50 4.82
C ASP A 57 0.90 -26.30 4.07
N THR A 58 1.67 -25.67 3.17
CA THR A 58 1.19 -24.57 2.32
C THR A 58 0.11 -25.06 1.35
N THR A 59 -0.99 -24.31 1.23
CA THR A 59 -2.09 -24.56 0.29
C THR A 59 -1.97 -23.69 -0.96
N ASP A 60 -2.76 -24.02 -1.99
CA ASP A 60 -2.82 -23.23 -3.23
C ASP A 60 -3.35 -21.80 -3.01
N ASP A 61 -4.05 -21.54 -1.89
CA ASP A 61 -4.53 -20.20 -1.52
C ASP A 61 -3.40 -19.27 -1.05
N CYS A 62 -2.21 -19.81 -0.76
CA CYS A 62 -1.01 -19.04 -0.47
C CYS A 62 -0.38 -18.49 -1.77
N ASN A 63 -1.09 -17.57 -2.45
CA ASN A 63 -0.57 -16.93 -3.66
C ASN A 63 0.44 -15.83 -3.32
N LEU A 64 1.72 -16.20 -3.21
CA LEU A 64 2.79 -15.26 -2.85
C LEU A 64 3.03 -14.12 -3.87
N TRP A 65 2.48 -14.21 -5.08
CA TRP A 65 2.59 -13.19 -6.14
C TRP A 65 1.37 -12.27 -6.24
N LEU A 66 0.44 -12.40 -5.28
CA LEU A 66 -0.66 -11.49 -5.07
C LEU A 66 -0.62 -11.03 -3.61
N CYS A 67 -0.30 -9.76 -3.39
CA CYS A 67 -0.22 -9.18 -2.05
C CYS A 67 0.74 -9.93 -1.12
N LYS A 68 1.80 -10.54 -1.66
CA LYS A 68 2.73 -11.39 -0.88
C LYS A 68 2.05 -12.59 -0.20
N GLY A 69 0.89 -12.99 -0.73
CA GLY A 69 0.05 -14.04 -0.19
C GLY A 69 -0.75 -13.64 1.04
N PHE A 70 -0.84 -12.36 1.42
CA PHE A 70 -1.67 -11.93 2.56
C PHE A 70 -3.17 -11.93 2.23
N LEU A 71 -3.97 -12.43 3.17
CA LEU A 71 -5.37 -12.77 2.94
C LEU A 71 -6.28 -11.61 3.33
N PHE A 72 -7.36 -11.43 2.58
CA PHE A 72 -8.38 -10.45 2.90
C PHE A 72 -9.05 -10.71 4.26
N ASP A 73 -9.19 -11.98 4.67
CA ASP A 73 -9.81 -12.35 5.95
C ASP A 73 -9.09 -11.77 7.17
N ASP A 74 -7.77 -11.56 7.08
CA ASP A 74 -6.97 -10.92 8.13
C ASP A 74 -7.06 -9.37 8.09
N ASN A 75 -7.73 -8.79 7.08
CA ASN A 75 -7.59 -7.39 6.69
C ASN A 75 -8.91 -6.65 6.46
N LYS A 76 -10.04 -7.22 6.89
CA LYS A 76 -11.38 -6.62 6.73
C LYS A 76 -11.50 -5.21 7.32
N ASP A 77 -10.76 -4.94 8.40
CA ASP A 77 -10.76 -3.63 9.07
C ASP A 77 -9.91 -2.57 8.36
N ASN A 78 -9.09 -2.97 7.38
CA ASN A 78 -8.20 -2.07 6.62
C ASN A 78 -8.83 -1.57 5.31
N VAL A 79 -10.06 -2.00 4.99
CA VAL A 79 -10.73 -1.67 3.72
C VAL A 79 -10.97 -0.18 3.60
N GLN A 80 -10.51 0.38 2.49
CA GLN A 80 -10.75 1.77 2.12
C GLN A 80 -12.03 1.92 1.30
N THR A 81 -12.64 3.11 1.31
CA THR A 81 -13.75 3.44 0.41
C THR A 81 -13.34 4.61 -0.46
N TYR A 82 -13.33 4.40 -1.78
CA TYR A 82 -12.91 5.41 -2.76
C TYR A 82 -13.94 5.57 -3.87
N SER A 83 -13.90 6.73 -4.52
CA SER A 83 -14.62 6.99 -5.76
C SER A 83 -13.73 6.70 -6.97
N ALA A 84 -14.33 6.30 -8.09
CA ALA A 84 -13.61 6.22 -9.37
C ALA A 84 -13.03 7.61 -9.72
N GLY A 85 -11.82 7.65 -10.30
CA GLY A 85 -11.10 8.90 -10.57
C GLY A 85 -10.55 9.62 -9.32
N GLN A 86 -10.74 9.08 -8.11
CA GLN A 86 -10.19 9.67 -6.89
C GLN A 86 -8.65 9.59 -6.90
N THR A 87 -8.00 10.68 -6.48
CA THR A 87 -6.56 10.69 -6.21
C THR A 87 -6.29 10.30 -4.77
N ILE A 88 -5.38 9.36 -4.57
CA ILE A 88 -5.03 8.76 -3.28
C ILE A 88 -3.55 9.01 -3.04
N ALA A 89 -3.22 9.52 -1.86
CA ALA A 89 -1.83 9.65 -1.42
C ALA A 89 -1.31 8.31 -0.90
N PHE A 90 -0.05 8.02 -1.19
CA PHE A 90 0.65 6.83 -0.73
C PHE A 90 1.95 7.23 -0.02
N ASP A 91 2.20 6.57 1.10
CA ASP A 91 3.47 6.54 1.83
C ASP A 91 4.01 5.10 1.80
N VAL A 92 5.20 4.93 1.23
CA VAL A 92 5.91 3.66 1.11
C VAL A 92 7.20 3.76 1.89
N LYS A 93 7.42 2.81 2.78
CA LYS A 93 8.68 2.64 3.48
C LYS A 93 9.65 1.87 2.59
N ILE A 94 10.79 2.47 2.27
CA ILE A 94 11.95 1.78 1.69
C ILE A 94 13.02 1.68 2.78
N ALA A 95 13.11 0.53 3.45
CA ALA A 95 14.01 0.31 4.57
C ALA A 95 15.43 -0.09 4.12
N ALA A 96 15.55 -0.76 2.98
CA ALA A 96 16.83 -1.09 2.36
C ALA A 96 16.67 -0.96 0.82
N PRO A 97 17.24 0.08 0.19
CA PRO A 97 17.06 0.33 -1.23
C PRO A 97 17.87 -0.63 -2.10
N HIS A 98 17.28 -1.04 -3.22
CA HIS A 98 17.95 -1.74 -4.31
C HIS A 98 17.38 -1.29 -5.66
N THR A 99 18.26 -0.94 -6.59
CA THR A 99 17.82 -0.48 -7.90
C THR A 99 16.94 -1.52 -8.58
N GLY A 100 15.78 -1.06 -9.05
CA GLY A 100 14.79 -1.91 -9.69
C GLY A 100 13.75 -1.09 -10.42
N TYR A 101 12.62 -1.71 -10.70
CA TYR A 101 11.45 -1.07 -11.28
C TYR A 101 10.24 -1.30 -10.39
N ALA A 102 9.29 -0.37 -10.42
CA ALA A 102 8.10 -0.45 -9.60
C ALA A 102 6.88 0.05 -10.34
N ASN A 103 5.70 -0.40 -9.91
CA ASN A 103 4.43 0.14 -10.35
C ASN A 103 3.39 0.06 -9.23
N VAL A 104 2.32 0.86 -9.40
CA VAL A 104 1.11 0.72 -8.59
C VAL A 104 -0.08 0.49 -9.51
N SER A 105 -0.77 -0.62 -9.30
CA SER A 105 -1.82 -1.11 -10.17
C SER A 105 -3.06 -1.52 -9.38
N VAL A 106 -4.24 -1.38 -9.97
CA VAL A 106 -5.43 -2.07 -9.46
C VAL A 106 -5.38 -3.51 -9.94
N VAL A 107 -5.58 -4.47 -9.05
CA VAL A 107 -5.55 -5.91 -9.35
C VAL A 107 -6.87 -6.55 -8.92
N ASN A 108 -7.47 -7.33 -9.82
CA ASN A 108 -8.58 -8.22 -9.50
C ASN A 108 -8.01 -9.45 -8.77
N THR A 109 -8.41 -9.66 -7.52
CA THR A 109 -7.82 -10.68 -6.65
C THR A 109 -8.26 -12.10 -6.99
N ALA A 110 -9.41 -12.26 -7.66
CA ALA A 110 -9.92 -13.56 -8.05
C ALA A 110 -9.20 -14.12 -9.29
N THR A 111 -8.79 -13.25 -10.20
CA THR A 111 -8.11 -13.64 -11.45
C THR A 111 -6.61 -13.36 -11.43
N ASP A 112 -6.12 -12.63 -10.43
CA ASP A 112 -4.73 -12.17 -10.34
C ASP A 112 -4.29 -11.41 -11.60
N THR A 113 -5.11 -10.43 -11.98
CA THR A 113 -4.89 -9.62 -13.20
C THR A 113 -5.04 -8.15 -12.93
N ILE A 114 -4.17 -7.35 -13.53
CA ILE A 114 -4.26 -5.88 -13.52
C ILE A 114 -5.52 -5.43 -14.26
N ILE A 115 -6.26 -4.51 -13.64
CA ILE A 115 -7.38 -3.79 -14.25
C ILE A 115 -6.84 -2.49 -14.86
N GLY A 116 -6.97 -2.34 -16.18
CA GLY A 116 -6.51 -1.15 -16.89
C GLY A 116 -4.98 -1.11 -17.06
N ALA A 117 -4.41 0.09 -16.97
CA ALA A 117 -2.96 0.32 -16.98
C ALA A 117 -2.49 0.69 -15.56
N PRO A 118 -1.21 0.46 -15.23
CA PRO A 118 -0.66 0.92 -13.96
C PRO A 118 -0.85 2.43 -13.78
N MET A 119 -1.24 2.83 -12.58
CA MET A 119 -1.56 4.23 -12.26
C MET A 119 -0.30 5.09 -12.17
N ILE A 120 0.84 4.46 -11.87
CA ILE A 120 2.18 5.03 -11.86
C ILE A 120 3.21 3.91 -12.06
N GLU A 121 4.31 4.22 -12.75
CA GLU A 121 5.42 3.30 -13.02
C GLU A 121 6.77 4.03 -12.90
N TRP A 122 7.80 3.28 -12.52
CA TRP A 122 9.19 3.73 -12.46
C TRP A 122 10.11 2.67 -13.07
N ASP A 123 10.93 3.08 -14.05
CA ASP A 123 11.98 2.24 -14.63
C ASP A 123 13.27 2.22 -13.78
N ASP A 124 13.46 3.23 -12.92
CA ASP A 124 14.54 3.33 -11.93
C ASP A 124 13.93 3.71 -10.57
N TYR A 125 13.81 2.72 -9.70
CA TYR A 125 13.15 2.81 -8.41
C TYR A 125 14.06 2.31 -7.29
N ALA A 126 13.99 2.96 -6.12
CA ALA A 126 14.73 2.63 -4.91
C ALA A 126 16.24 2.48 -5.15
N SER A 127 16.82 3.31 -6.01
CA SER A 127 18.20 3.17 -6.46
C SER A 127 19.21 3.16 -5.31
N ASN A 128 20.22 2.28 -5.40
CA ASN A 128 21.32 2.21 -4.44
C ASN A 128 22.17 3.49 -4.42
N ALA A 129 22.12 4.30 -5.49
CA ALA A 129 22.81 5.58 -5.59
C ALA A 129 22.06 6.72 -4.86
N GLY A 130 20.90 6.43 -4.28
CA GLY A 130 19.93 7.40 -3.78
C GLY A 130 18.75 7.52 -4.73
N PHE A 131 17.57 7.83 -4.17
CA PHE A 131 16.31 7.89 -4.91
C PHE A 131 15.56 9.19 -4.57
N PRO A 132 14.70 9.68 -5.48
CA PRO A 132 13.87 10.86 -5.24
C PRO A 132 12.73 10.60 -4.26
N GLU A 133 12.21 11.67 -3.65
CA GLU A 133 11.10 11.60 -2.66
C GLU A 133 9.86 10.88 -3.20
N ASN A 134 9.57 10.98 -4.51
CA ASN A 134 8.42 10.32 -5.11
C ASN A 134 8.52 8.78 -5.19
N ASN A 135 9.61 8.18 -4.72
CA ASN A 135 9.69 6.73 -4.49
C ASN A 135 9.09 6.33 -3.15
N THR A 136 8.98 7.23 -2.18
CA THR A 136 8.40 6.94 -0.86
C THR A 136 7.11 7.70 -0.61
N ALA A 137 6.88 8.84 -1.26
CA ALA A 137 5.65 9.62 -1.11
C ALA A 137 5.14 10.06 -2.48
N PHE A 138 3.99 9.54 -2.90
CA PHE A 138 3.41 9.84 -4.22
C PHE A 138 1.88 9.84 -4.15
N SER A 139 1.22 10.08 -5.29
CA SER A 139 -0.22 9.91 -5.41
C SER A 139 -0.56 9.18 -6.69
N VAL A 140 -1.64 8.40 -6.63
CA VAL A 140 -2.19 7.66 -7.77
C VAL A 140 -3.64 8.07 -7.97
N THR A 141 -4.10 8.05 -9.22
CA THR A 141 -5.50 8.32 -9.55
C THR A 141 -6.16 7.01 -9.98
N LEU A 142 -7.23 6.62 -9.28
CA LEU A 142 -7.99 5.41 -9.60
C LEU A 142 -8.56 5.47 -11.02
N PRO A 143 -8.58 4.35 -11.76
CA PRO A 143 -9.29 4.27 -13.03
C PRO A 143 -10.77 4.63 -12.92
N ASP A 144 -11.36 5.08 -14.03
CA ASP A 144 -12.80 5.38 -14.08
C ASP A 144 -13.66 4.11 -14.12
N ASP A 145 -13.17 3.04 -14.76
CA ASP A 145 -13.87 1.76 -14.87
C ASP A 145 -13.37 0.76 -13.82
N LEU A 146 -14.15 0.62 -12.76
CA LEU A 146 -13.87 -0.24 -11.61
C LEU A 146 -15.11 -1.04 -11.19
N SER A 147 -15.91 -1.48 -12.16
CA SER A 147 -17.16 -2.23 -11.90
C SER A 147 -16.94 -3.52 -11.11
N ASP A 148 -15.73 -4.09 -11.18
CA ASP A 148 -15.37 -5.34 -10.50
C ASP A 148 -14.95 -5.11 -9.03
N CYS A 149 -14.79 -3.85 -8.61
CA CYS A 149 -14.22 -3.47 -7.32
C CYS A 149 -15.27 -2.95 -6.33
N THR A 150 -16.53 -3.40 -6.45
CA THR A 150 -17.64 -2.95 -5.58
C THR A 150 -17.78 -3.78 -4.30
N GLU A 151 -17.06 -4.89 -4.18
CA GLU A 151 -17.08 -5.78 -3.01
C GLU A 151 -15.71 -5.80 -2.34
N ALA A 152 -15.71 -5.79 -1.00
CA ALA A 152 -14.46 -5.77 -0.24
C ALA A 152 -13.67 -7.06 -0.50
N GLY A 153 -12.38 -6.90 -0.79
CA GLY A 153 -11.48 -8.00 -1.14
C GLY A 153 -11.52 -8.43 -2.61
N ALA A 154 -12.46 -7.92 -3.43
CA ALA A 154 -12.52 -8.23 -4.88
C ALA A 154 -11.38 -7.57 -5.67
N CYS A 155 -10.96 -6.39 -5.23
CA CYS A 155 -9.82 -5.66 -5.80
C CYS A 155 -8.89 -5.15 -4.71
N VAL A 156 -7.64 -4.96 -5.11
CA VAL A 156 -6.61 -4.30 -4.33
C VAL A 156 -5.88 -3.26 -5.17
N ILE A 157 -5.34 -2.24 -4.52
CA ILE A 157 -4.28 -1.42 -5.09
C ILE A 157 -2.96 -2.07 -4.67
N GLN A 158 -2.25 -2.68 -5.61
CA GLN A 158 -0.98 -3.35 -5.38
C GLN A 158 0.17 -2.42 -5.73
N TRP A 159 1.05 -2.16 -4.77
CA TRP A 159 2.40 -1.68 -5.03
C TRP A 159 3.29 -2.89 -5.27
N PHE A 160 3.99 -2.89 -6.40
CA PHE A 160 4.92 -3.91 -6.83
C PHE A 160 6.29 -3.26 -7.06
N TRP A 161 7.34 -3.87 -6.52
CA TRP A 161 8.73 -3.49 -6.78
C TRP A 161 9.58 -4.73 -7.02
N ASP A 162 10.27 -4.77 -8.15
CA ASP A 162 11.23 -5.83 -8.47
C ASP A 162 12.65 -5.26 -8.56
N ALA A 163 13.57 -5.89 -7.82
CA ALA A 163 14.98 -5.58 -7.78
C ALA A 163 15.77 -6.73 -8.44
N PRO A 164 15.98 -6.69 -9.77
CA PRO A 164 16.50 -7.82 -10.54
C PRO A 164 17.93 -8.21 -10.17
N ASP A 165 18.77 -7.23 -9.79
CA ASP A 165 20.18 -7.45 -9.43
C ASP A 165 20.37 -8.37 -8.21
N ILE A 166 19.35 -8.48 -7.37
CA ILE A 166 19.34 -9.37 -6.20
C ILE A 166 18.24 -10.45 -6.26
N ASN A 167 17.50 -10.50 -7.38
CA ASN A 167 16.40 -11.44 -7.62
C ASN A 167 15.35 -11.42 -6.48
N GLN A 168 14.87 -10.22 -6.14
CA GLN A 168 13.89 -10.03 -5.06
C GLN A 168 12.74 -9.13 -5.51
N THR A 169 11.53 -9.52 -5.11
CA THR A 169 10.28 -8.84 -5.44
C THR A 169 9.52 -8.52 -4.16
N TYR A 170 8.92 -7.33 -4.11
CA TYR A 170 8.21 -6.78 -2.98
C TYR A 170 6.81 -6.41 -3.42
N GLU A 171 5.85 -6.79 -2.59
CA GLU A 171 4.44 -6.52 -2.82
C GLU A 171 3.76 -6.12 -1.53
N SER A 172 2.85 -5.16 -1.65
CA SER A 172 1.91 -4.81 -0.60
C SER A 172 0.63 -4.27 -1.23
N CYS A 173 -0.51 -4.60 -0.63
CA CYS A 173 -1.82 -4.33 -1.20
C CYS A 173 -2.68 -3.54 -0.24
N VAL A 174 -3.39 -2.54 -0.75
CA VAL A 174 -4.47 -1.85 -0.05
C VAL A 174 -5.80 -2.37 -0.56
N ASP A 175 -6.62 -2.92 0.34
CA ASP A 175 -8.00 -3.29 0.01
C ASP A 175 -8.88 -2.05 -0.09
N PHE A 176 -9.75 -2.00 -1.09
CA PHE A 176 -10.71 -0.92 -1.25
C PHE A 176 -12.02 -1.41 -1.84
N VAL A 177 -13.06 -0.58 -1.70
CA VAL A 177 -14.31 -0.69 -2.45
C VAL A 177 -14.62 0.62 -3.17
N VAL A 178 -15.23 0.50 -4.34
CA VAL A 178 -15.80 1.64 -5.05
C VAL A 178 -17.17 1.97 -4.48
N GLY A 179 -17.32 3.19 -3.99
CA GLY A 179 -18.59 3.74 -3.52
C GLY A 179 -18.59 5.26 -3.60
N ASP A 180 -19.66 5.90 -3.12
CA ASP A 180 -19.67 7.35 -2.93
C ASP A 180 -18.71 7.69 -1.78
N GLY A 181 -17.41 7.76 -2.07
CA GLY A 181 -16.37 8.09 -1.11
C GLY A 181 -16.63 9.46 -0.50
N GLY A 182 -17.08 9.47 0.75
CA GLY A 182 -17.20 10.69 1.53
C GLY A 182 -15.81 11.29 1.71
N ASN A 183 -15.58 12.43 1.06
CA ASN A 183 -14.36 13.23 1.17
C ASN A 183 -14.05 13.55 2.64
N SER A 184 -13.34 12.65 3.31
CA SER A 184 -12.64 12.90 4.57
C SER A 184 -11.19 13.28 4.26
N GLY A 185 -10.99 14.10 3.23
CA GLY A 185 -9.77 14.90 3.13
C GLY A 185 -9.87 15.95 4.23
N GLY A 186 -8.91 15.98 5.15
CA GLY A 186 -8.89 16.97 6.21
C GLY A 186 -8.95 18.38 5.63
N GLU A 187 -10.05 19.08 5.88
CA GLU A 187 -10.16 20.51 5.63
C GLU A 187 -9.03 21.20 6.42
N SER A 188 -8.07 21.78 5.69
CA SER A 188 -7.18 22.81 6.22
C SER A 188 -8.04 23.93 6.81
N PRO A 189 -7.84 24.38 8.06
CA PRO A 189 -8.68 25.41 8.63
C PRO A 189 -8.51 26.70 7.82
N GLU A 190 -9.63 27.22 7.30
CA GLU A 190 -9.68 28.58 6.75
C GLU A 190 -9.25 29.58 7.83
N PRO A 191 -8.50 30.63 7.47
CA PRO A 191 -8.15 31.69 8.41
C PRO A 191 -9.42 32.47 8.76
N THR A 192 -9.90 32.32 10.00
CA THR A 192 -10.93 33.19 10.58
C THR A 192 -10.43 34.64 10.55
N SER A 193 -11.03 35.44 9.67
CA SER A 193 -10.84 36.87 9.61
C SER A 193 -12.20 37.53 9.86
N ALA A 194 -12.43 37.97 11.10
CA ALA A 194 -13.48 38.92 11.42
C ALA A 194 -13.16 39.63 12.76
N VAL A 195 -12.49 40.77 12.65
CA VAL A 195 -12.45 41.78 13.72
C VAL A 195 -13.77 42.56 13.63
N PRO A 196 -14.61 42.62 14.68
CA PRO A 196 -15.81 43.45 14.64
C PRO A 196 -15.45 44.94 14.78
N SER A 197 -16.00 45.77 13.90
CA SER A 197 -15.91 47.24 13.99
C SER A 197 -16.73 47.77 15.18
N PRO A 198 -16.28 48.84 15.87
CA PRO A 198 -17.03 49.42 16.97
C PRO A 198 -18.19 50.30 16.46
N THR A 199 -19.39 50.03 16.95
CA THR A 199 -20.61 50.82 16.71
C THR A 199 -20.58 52.10 17.57
N SER A 200 -20.71 53.26 16.93
CA SER A 200 -20.84 54.57 17.58
C SER A 200 -22.20 54.74 18.28
N VAL A 201 -22.19 55.08 19.58
CA VAL A 201 -23.39 55.37 20.36
C VAL A 201 -23.77 56.84 20.20
N ALA A 202 -25.01 57.11 19.78
CA ALA A 202 -25.59 58.44 19.72
C ALA A 202 -26.02 58.90 21.13
N SER A 203 -25.61 60.11 21.53
CA SER A 203 -26.03 60.75 22.78
C SER A 203 -27.49 61.21 22.70
N ALA A 204 -28.31 60.73 23.64
CA ALA A 204 -29.62 61.30 23.92
C ALA A 204 -29.50 62.49 24.88
N THR A 205 -30.11 63.60 24.49
CA THR A 205 -30.27 64.84 25.25
C THR A 205 -31.41 64.67 26.26
N SER A 206 -31.24 65.13 27.50
CA SER A 206 -32.34 65.31 28.45
C SER A 206 -32.43 66.78 28.87
N THR A 207 -33.68 67.26 28.88
CA THR A 207 -34.21 68.54 29.38
C THR A 207 -33.79 68.87 30.80
#